data_AF-A0A7J7QS49-F1
#
_entry.id   AF-A0A7J7QS49-F1
#
_cell.length_a   1.000
_cell.length_b   1.000
_cell.length_c   1.000
_cell.angle_alpha   90.00
_cell.angle_beta   90.00
_cell.angle_gamma   90.00
#
_symmetry.space_group_name_H-M   'P 1'
#
loop_
_entity.id
_entity.type
_entity.pdbx_description
1 polymer ?
#
loop_
_entity_poly.entity_id
_entity_poly.type
_entity_poly.pdbx_seq_one_letter_code
_entity_poly.pdbx_strand_id
1 'polypeptide(L)'
;MYAVPVVGPYAALANYKFKVKLTPGTLKKGKAVKQAVELLARGQEGLQRERELMRAVPDADMVNAMVGTVKISAAGLQQLKQASKKAKKSAAQSRNAGQ
;
A
#
# COMPACT_ATOMS: atom_id res chain seq x y z
N MET A 1 -7.45 -19.44 -7.06
CA MET A 1 -6.97 -18.16 -7.63
C MET A 1 -5.82 -17.66 -6.78
N TYR A 2 -4.77 -17.12 -7.39
CA TYR A 2 -3.59 -16.57 -6.72
C TYR A 2 -3.42 -15.11 -7.14
N ALA A 3 -2.86 -14.28 -6.26
CA ALA A 3 -2.47 -12.91 -6.59
C ALA A 3 -0.95 -12.85 -6.77
N VAL A 4 -0.48 -12.15 -7.80
CA VAL A 4 0.95 -11.98 -8.09
C VAL A 4 1.26 -10.48 -8.12
N PRO A 5 2.22 -10.00 -7.32
CA PRO A 5 2.63 -8.62 -7.36
C PRO A 5 3.50 -8.37 -8.60
N VAL A 6 3.12 -7.37 -9.40
CA VAL A 6 3.87 -6.99 -10.59
C VAL A 6 4.15 -5.48 -10.56
N VAL A 7 5.35 -5.10 -11.00
CA VAL A 7 5.68 -3.70 -11.30
C VAL A 7 5.91 -3.57 -12.79
N GLY A 8 5.40 -2.48 -13.37
CA GLY A 8 5.58 -2.23 -14.80
C GLY A 8 5.11 -0.85 -15.20
N PRO A 9 5.37 -0.46 -16.47
CA PRO A 9 4.85 0.78 -17.02
C PRO A 9 3.33 0.85 -16.89
N TYR A 10 2.80 2.02 -16.56
CA TYR A 10 1.36 2.20 -16.33
C TYR A 10 0.52 1.84 -17.57
N ALA A 11 1.09 1.99 -18.77
CA ALA A 11 0.46 1.58 -20.02
C ALA A 11 0.20 0.07 -20.09
N ALA A 12 1.11 -0.76 -19.58
CA ALA A 12 0.94 -2.22 -19.53
C ALA A 12 -0.07 -2.65 -18.45
N LEU A 13 -0.20 -1.85 -17.39
CA LEU A 13 -1.13 -2.08 -16.28
C LEU A 13 -2.50 -1.42 -16.50
N ALA A 14 -2.81 -0.98 -17.72
CA ALA A 14 -4.05 -0.25 -18.02
C ALA A 14 -5.31 -1.08 -17.70
N ASN A 15 -5.28 -2.38 -18.03
CA ASN A 15 -6.40 -3.32 -17.84
C ASN A 15 -6.49 -3.92 -16.44
N TYR A 16 -5.59 -3.53 -15.51
CA TYR A 16 -5.59 -4.07 -14.15
C TYR A 16 -6.65 -3.35 -13.31
N LYS A 17 -7.54 -4.15 -12.70
CA LYS A 17 -8.58 -3.66 -11.78
C LYS A 17 -7.99 -2.94 -10.57
N PHE A 18 -6.85 -3.42 -10.08
CA PHE A 18 -6.15 -2.90 -8.93
C PHE A 18 -4.77 -2.39 -9.35
N LYS A 19 -4.62 -1.08 -9.40
CA LYS A 19 -3.37 -0.43 -9.82
C LYS A 19 -3.08 0.81 -8.99
N VAL A 20 -1.80 1.01 -8.70
CA VAL A 20 -1.30 2.20 -7.98
C VAL A 20 -0.14 2.81 -8.77
N LYS A 21 -0.06 4.14 -8.81
CA LYS A 21 1.06 4.81 -9.47
C LYS A 21 2.23 4.88 -8.50
N LEU A 22 3.34 4.29 -8.90
CA LEU A 22 4.62 4.37 -8.20
C LEU A 22 5.41 5.51 -8.82
N THR A 23 5.83 6.47 -8.01
CA THR A 23 6.72 7.57 -8.41
C THR A 23 8.02 7.42 -7.64
N PRO A 24 9.21 7.51 -8.25
CA PRO A 24 10.46 7.53 -7.50
C PRO A 24 10.42 8.59 -6.39
N GLY A 25 10.90 8.24 -5.19
CA GLY A 25 10.80 9.10 -4.01
C GLY A 25 11.60 8.58 -2.83
N THR A 26 11.32 9.08 -1.63
CA THR A 26 12.16 8.81 -0.42
C THR A 26 11.67 7.65 0.46
N LEU A 27 10.52 7.04 0.14
CA LEU A 27 9.95 6.00 0.99
C LEU A 27 10.53 4.62 0.65
N LYS A 28 10.99 3.90 1.69
CA LYS A 28 11.53 2.54 1.57
C LYS A 28 10.45 1.56 1.09
N LYS A 29 10.84 0.61 0.23
CA LYS A 29 10.00 -0.44 -0.37
C LYS A 29 9.00 -1.06 0.59
N GLY A 30 9.46 -1.54 1.75
CA GLY A 30 8.58 -2.19 2.74
C GLY A 30 7.48 -1.29 3.30
N LYS A 31 7.73 0.02 3.46
CA LYS A 31 6.69 0.97 3.90
C LYS A 31 5.75 1.33 2.75
N ALA A 32 6.26 1.39 1.53
CA ALA A 32 5.44 1.61 0.36
C ALA A 32 4.47 0.43 0.15
N VAL A 33 4.94 -0.82 0.13
CA VAL A 33 4.08 -2.01 -0.01
C VAL A 33 2.90 -1.99 0.96
N LYS A 34 3.16 -1.78 2.26
CA LYS A 34 2.09 -1.73 3.27
C LYS A 34 1.06 -0.64 2.99
N GLN A 35 1.52 0.53 2.56
CA GLN A 35 0.62 1.62 2.16
C GLN A 35 -0.14 1.30 0.87
N ALA A 36 0.47 0.61 -0.10
CA ALA A 36 -0.16 0.20 -1.35
C ALA A 36 -1.30 -0.79 -1.08
N VAL A 37 -1.01 -1.85 -0.32
CA VAL A 37 -1.99 -2.89 0.02
C VAL A 37 -3.13 -2.32 0.82
N GLU A 38 -2.86 -1.45 1.79
CA GLU A 38 -3.93 -0.80 2.56
C GLU A 38 -4.78 0.14 1.69
N LEU A 39 -4.17 0.85 0.75
CA LEU A 39 -4.90 1.70 -0.19
C LEU A 39 -5.75 0.88 -1.16
N LEU A 40 -5.21 -0.21 -1.71
CA LEU A 40 -5.94 -1.15 -2.59
C LEU A 40 -7.01 -1.93 -1.83
N ALA A 41 -6.82 -2.20 -0.53
CA ALA A 41 -7.81 -2.83 0.32
C ALA A 41 -8.96 -1.90 0.70
N ARG A 42 -8.76 -0.57 0.66
CA ARG A 42 -9.80 0.44 0.95
C ARG A 42 -10.42 1.03 -0.31
N GLY A 43 -9.64 1.18 -1.36
CA GLY A 43 -10.02 1.73 -2.65
C GLY A 43 -10.56 0.65 -3.57
N GLN A 44 -11.66 0.97 -4.24
CA GLN A 44 -12.41 0.12 -5.16
C GLN A 44 -13.16 -1.05 -4.52
N GLU A 45 -14.41 -1.13 -4.94
CA GLU A 45 -15.44 -2.12 -4.62
C GLU A 45 -15.07 -3.51 -5.18
N GLY A 46 -13.97 -4.08 -4.69
CA GLY A 46 -13.61 -5.48 -4.89
C GLY A 46 -14.40 -6.39 -3.96
N LEU A 47 -14.69 -7.60 -4.45
CA LEU A 47 -15.25 -8.70 -3.68
C LEU A 47 -14.32 -8.97 -2.48
N GLN A 48 -14.85 -9.25 -1.28
CA GLN A 48 -14.01 -9.52 -0.07
C GLN A 48 -12.88 -10.52 -0.34
N ARG A 49 -13.16 -11.54 -1.16
CA ARG A 49 -12.22 -12.56 -1.60
C ARG A 49 -10.98 -12.02 -2.32
N GLU A 50 -11.10 -10.96 -3.11
CA GLU A 50 -9.95 -10.34 -3.81
C GLU A 50 -9.00 -9.67 -2.81
N ARG A 51 -9.54 -9.07 -1.74
CA ARG A 51 -8.73 -8.44 -0.68
C ARG A 51 -7.99 -9.48 0.15
N GLU A 52 -8.60 -10.62 0.43
CA GLU A 52 -7.95 -11.72 1.13
C GLU A 52 -6.78 -12.27 0.31
N LEU A 53 -6.97 -12.44 -1.00
CA LEU A 53 -5.89 -12.89 -1.89
C LEU A 53 -4.73 -11.90 -1.95
N MET A 54 -4.99 -10.59 -1.92
CA MET A 54 -3.91 -9.59 -1.85
C MET A 54 -3.12 -9.65 -0.54
N ARG A 55 -3.79 -9.92 0.58
CA ARG A 55 -3.14 -10.05 1.90
C ARG A 55 -2.42 -11.38 2.07
N ALA A 56 -2.81 -12.41 1.33
CA ALA A 56 -2.16 -13.70 1.33
C ALA A 56 -0.80 -13.70 0.61
N VAL A 57 -0.52 -12.70 -0.22
CA VAL A 57 0.79 -12.55 -0.88
C VAL A 57 1.83 -12.09 0.16
N PRO A 58 2.99 -12.77 0.27
CA PRO A 58 4.04 -12.38 1.19
C PRO A 58 4.57 -10.97 0.94
N ASP A 59 4.74 -10.19 2.01
CA ASP A 59 5.33 -8.84 1.97
C ASP A 59 6.68 -8.83 1.24
N ALA A 60 7.49 -9.89 1.38
CA ALA A 60 8.81 -10.01 0.76
C ALA A 60 8.74 -10.05 -0.77
N ASP A 61 7.76 -10.77 -1.32
CA ASP A 61 7.55 -10.91 -2.76
C ASP A 61 7.13 -9.56 -3.37
N MET A 62 6.22 -8.86 -2.68
CA MET A 62 5.81 -7.51 -3.05
C MET A 62 6.95 -6.48 -2.97
N VAL A 63 7.83 -6.59 -1.96
CA VAL A 63 8.99 -5.71 -1.80
C VAL A 63 10.02 -5.94 -2.90
N ASN A 64 10.25 -7.19 -3.29
CA ASN A 64 11.15 -7.55 -4.38
C ASN A 64 10.63 -7.06 -5.74
N ALA A 65 9.32 -7.08 -5.93
CA ALA A 65 8.69 -6.49 -7.10
C ALA A 65 8.87 -4.96 -7.16
N MET A 66 9.15 -4.25 -6.07
CA MET A 66 9.30 -2.78 -6.09
C MET A 66 10.71 -2.30 -6.50
N VAL A 67 10.73 -1.30 -7.39
CA VAL A 67 11.95 -0.64 -7.86
C VAL A 67 12.36 0.48 -6.89
N GLY A 68 13.54 0.38 -6.29
CA GLY A 68 14.16 1.47 -5.52
C GLY A 68 13.30 2.06 -4.38
N THR A 69 13.52 3.33 -4.05
CA THR A 69 12.68 4.08 -3.11
C THR A 69 11.58 4.81 -3.89
N VAL A 70 10.34 4.65 -3.44
CA VAL A 70 9.14 5.05 -4.22
C VAL A 70 8.10 5.70 -3.33
N LYS A 71 7.51 6.79 -3.82
CA LYS A 71 6.31 7.43 -3.31
C LYS A 71 5.10 6.88 -4.05
N ILE A 72 4.14 6.35 -3.30
CA ILE A 72 2.86 5.93 -3.86
C ILE A 72 2.01 7.16 -4.12
N SER A 73 1.36 7.19 -5.27
CA SER A 73 0.41 8.22 -5.68
C SER A 73 -0.86 7.52 -6.18
N ALA A 74 -2.00 7.78 -5.54
CA ALA A 74 -3.30 7.27 -5.94
C ALA A 74 -4.41 8.10 -5.28
N ALA A 75 -5.62 8.08 -5.85
CA ALA A 75 -6.79 8.72 -5.26
C ALA A 75 -7.07 8.09 -3.87
N GLY A 76 -7.18 8.91 -2.82
CA GLY A 76 -7.33 8.45 -1.43
C GLY A 76 -6.02 8.38 -0.60
N LEU A 77 -4.85 8.59 -1.21
CA LEU A 77 -3.56 8.57 -0.51
C LEU A 77 -3.42 9.66 0.57
N GLN A 78 -4.08 10.82 0.41
CA GLN A 78 -4.08 11.88 1.42
C GLN A 78 -4.78 11.44 2.72
N GLN A 79 -5.91 10.73 2.62
CA GLN A 79 -6.62 10.18 3.78
C GLN A 79 -5.81 9.08 4.47
N LEU A 80 -5.11 8.23 3.72
CA LEU A 80 -4.25 7.20 4.31
C LEU A 80 -3.03 7.77 5.04
N LYS A 81 -2.42 8.84 4.48
CA LYS A 81 -1.35 9.58 5.16
C LYS A 81 -1.84 10.30 6.42
N GLN A 82 -3.03 10.89 6.39
CA GLN A 82 -3.64 11.51 7.58
C GLN A 82 -3.99 10.48 8.64
N ALA A 83 -4.55 9.32 8.26
CA ALA A 83 -4.84 8.22 9.17
C ALA A 83 -3.55 7.66 9.81
N SER A 84 -2.49 7.48 9.01
CA SER A 84 -1.17 7.05 9.51
C SER A 84 -0.52 8.07 10.46
N LYS A 85 -0.69 9.38 10.19
CA LYS A 85 -0.24 10.46 11.10
C LYS A 85 -1.07 10.48 12.39
N LYS A 86 -2.40 10.31 12.30
CA LYS A 86 -3.31 10.27 13.45
C LYS A 86 -3.05 9.05 14.34
N ALA A 87 -2.83 7.88 13.74
CA ALA A 87 -2.46 6.64 14.43
C ALA A 87 -1.08 6.75 15.12
N LYS A 88 -0.09 7.39 14.48
CA LYS A 88 1.19 7.68 15.13
C LYS A 88 1.05 8.64 16.31
N LYS A 89 0.16 9.65 16.21
CA LYS A 89 -0.08 10.62 17.27
C LYS A 89 -0.81 9.98 18.45
N SER A 90 -1.81 9.13 18.21
CA SER A 90 -2.52 8.39 19.26
C SER A 90 -1.64 7.32 19.93
N ALA A 91 -0.76 6.63 19.19
CA ALA A 91 0.18 5.66 19.76
C ALA A 91 1.32 6.31 20.57
N ALA A 92 1.69 7.55 20.26
CA ALA A 92 2.62 8.32 21.09
C ALA A 92 1.94 8.80 22.38
N GLN A 93 0.66 9.18 22.32
CA GLN A 93 -0.11 9.65 23.47
C GLN A 93 -0.44 8.52 24.46
N SER A 94 -0.72 7.30 23.99
CA SER A 94 -0.97 6.15 24.86
C SER A 94 0.28 5.62 25.58
N ARG A 95 1.49 5.97 25.10
CA ARG A 95 2.76 5.61 25.77
C ARG A 95 3.18 6.59 26.86
N ASN A 96 2.64 7.80 26.86
CA ASN A 96 3.02 8.86 27.81
C ASN A 96 2.07 8.97 29.01
N ALA A 97 1.04 8.11 29.08
CA ALA A 97 0.05 8.05 30.17
C ALA A 97 0.24 6.84 31.10
N GLY A 98 1.40 6.17 30.99
CA GLY A 98 1.76 4.99 31.80
C GLY A 98 3.15 5.08 32.45
N GLN A 99 3.68 6.29 32.62
CA GLN A 99 4.75 6.58 33.58
C GLN A 99 4.18 7.46 34.68
#